data_AF-A0A1R4GTR8-F1
#
_entry.id   AF-A0A1R4GTR8-F1
#
_cell.length_a   1.000
_cell.length_b   1.000
_cell.length_c   1.000
_cell.angle_alpha   90.00
_cell.angle_beta   90.00
_cell.angle_gamma   90.00
#
_symmetry.space_group_name_H-M   'P 1'
#
loop_
_entity.id
_entity.type
_entity.pdbx_description
1 polymer ?
#
loop_
_entity_poly.entity_id
_entity_poly.type
_entity_poly.pdbx_seq_one_letter_code
_entity_poly.pdbx_strand_id
1 'polypeptide(L)'
;MHCDWRLWVSPDTQVEHWVPAHLDDETVLLRTRSADAGELPTLKFYAAVGNEWPLWENAPASPISQASRDFGGPVGPEEYGLSESLSRDLGDWKHEHKLMIGTGADFPPGPRLDDWYARGDVLAERVAFEAWLLAITRAKHRPES
;
A
#
# COMPACT_ATOMS: atom_id res chain seq x y z
N MET A 1 -4.92 -6.31 -14.88
CA MET A 1 -4.99 -7.54 -14.04
C MET A 1 -5.91 -7.19 -12.89
N HIS A 2 -7.01 -7.92 -12.70
CA HIS A 2 -7.94 -7.67 -11.60
C HIS A 2 -7.49 -8.50 -10.40
N CYS A 3 -7.43 -7.87 -9.22
CA CYS A 3 -7.22 -8.58 -7.96
C CYS A 3 -8.52 -9.32 -7.62
N ASP A 4 -8.42 -10.61 -7.34
CA ASP A 4 -9.59 -11.44 -7.06
C ASP A 4 -9.95 -11.34 -5.57
N TRP A 5 -10.96 -10.53 -5.26
CA TRP A 5 -11.43 -10.29 -3.90
C TRP A 5 -12.73 -11.04 -3.64
N ARG A 6 -12.90 -11.53 -2.41
CA ARG A 6 -14.17 -12.04 -1.90
C ARG A 6 -14.63 -11.24 -0.70
N LEU A 7 -15.94 -11.15 -0.54
CA LEU A 7 -16.54 -10.68 0.70
C LEU A 7 -16.44 -11.80 1.74
N TRP A 8 -15.86 -11.50 2.89
CA TRP A 8 -15.81 -12.39 4.06
C TRP A 8 -16.46 -11.68 5.24
N VAL A 9 -17.29 -12.40 5.99
CA VAL A 9 -17.97 -11.87 7.17
C VAL A 9 -17.32 -12.46 8.39
N SER A 10 -16.80 -11.60 9.28
CA SER A 10 -16.21 -12.04 10.53
C SER A 10 -17.23 -12.81 11.37
N PRO A 11 -16.94 -14.05 11.78
CA PRO A 11 -17.89 -14.83 12.59
C PRO A 11 -18.14 -14.18 13.95
N ASP A 12 -17.13 -13.51 14.51
CA ASP A 12 -17.16 -12.96 15.86
C ASP A 12 -17.83 -11.57 15.90
N THR A 13 -17.58 -10.73 14.89
CA THR A 13 -18.03 -9.32 14.90
C THR A 13 -19.15 -9.03 13.91
N GLN A 14 -19.45 -9.95 12.98
CA GLN A 14 -20.39 -9.77 11.87
C GLN A 14 -20.04 -8.58 10.95
N VAL A 15 -18.79 -8.13 11.00
CA VAL A 15 -18.26 -7.08 10.11
C VAL A 15 -17.86 -7.70 8.78
N GLU A 16 -18.18 -6.99 7.70
CA GLU A 16 -17.80 -7.34 6.33
C GLU A 16 -16.38 -6.88 6.03
N HIS A 17 -15.57 -7.77 5.45
CA HIS A 17 -14.21 -7.50 5.00
C HIS A 17 -14.03 -7.96 3.55
N TRP A 18 -13.36 -7.13 2.75
CA TRP A 18 -12.84 -7.54 1.46
C TRP A 18 -11.48 -8.22 1.65
N VAL A 19 -11.38 -9.48 1.24
CA VAL A 19 -10.18 -10.31 1.45
C VAL A 19 -9.76 -10.99 0.14
N PRO A 20 -8.46 -11.29 -0.05
CA PRO A 20 -8.01 -12.04 -1.21
C PRO A 20 -8.72 -13.40 -1.33
N ALA A 21 -9.28 -13.70 -2.50
CA ALA A 21 -10.15 -14.87 -2.70
C ALA A 21 -9.43 -16.22 -2.50
N HIS A 22 -8.12 -16.24 -2.68
CA HIS A 22 -7.29 -17.44 -2.54
C HIS A 22 -6.93 -17.79 -1.09
N LEU A 23 -7.24 -16.92 -0.11
CA LEU A 23 -6.96 -17.18 1.30
C LEU A 23 -8.09 -17.95 1.95
N ASP A 24 -7.73 -18.93 2.79
CA ASP A 24 -8.66 -19.66 3.64
C ASP A 24 -9.18 -18.81 4.81
N ASP A 25 -10.32 -19.21 5.38
CA ASP A 25 -11.00 -18.45 6.44
C ASP A 25 -10.20 -18.42 7.76
N GLU A 26 -9.37 -19.41 8.05
CA GLU A 26 -8.55 -19.44 9.27
C GLU A 26 -7.46 -18.36 9.20
N THR A 27 -6.76 -18.29 8.07
CA THR A 27 -5.78 -17.24 7.77
C THR A 27 -6.42 -15.85 7.83
N VAL A 28 -7.60 -15.69 7.24
CA VAL A 28 -8.33 -14.42 7.26
C VAL A 28 -8.72 -14.01 8.68
N LEU A 29 -9.21 -14.97 9.49
CA LEU A 29 -9.58 -14.73 10.88
C LEU A 29 -8.38 -14.32 11.74
N LEU A 30 -7.26 -15.04 11.62
CA LEU A 30 -6.02 -14.73 12.35
C LEU A 30 -5.52 -13.33 12.03
N ARG A 31 -5.43 -13.00 10.73
CA ARG A 31 -5.02 -11.66 10.29
C ARG A 31 -5.97 -10.60 10.83
N THR A 32 -7.28 -10.80 10.73
CA THR A 32 -8.28 -9.81 11.19
C THR A 32 -8.14 -9.53 12.68
N ARG A 33 -7.90 -10.56 13.50
CA ARG A 33 -7.61 -10.39 14.94
C ARG A 33 -6.34 -9.58 15.18
N SER A 34 -5.25 -9.85 14.45
CA SER A 34 -4.02 -9.06 14.56
C SER A 34 -4.22 -7.60 14.11
N ALA A 35 -5.05 -7.37 13.09
CA ALA A 35 -5.42 -6.02 12.68
C ALA A 35 -6.16 -5.26 13.79
N ASP A 36 -7.17 -5.90 14.41
CA ASP A 36 -7.97 -5.32 15.48
C ASP A 36 -7.15 -5.09 16.76
N ALA A 37 -6.16 -5.94 17.02
CA ALA A 37 -5.19 -5.79 18.09
C ALA A 37 -4.13 -4.70 17.83
N GLY A 38 -4.10 -4.10 16.62
CA GLY A 38 -3.13 -3.08 16.24
C GLY A 38 -1.71 -3.63 16.01
N GLU A 39 -1.57 -4.92 15.73
CA GLU A 39 -0.27 -5.59 15.52
C GLU A 39 0.24 -5.40 14.09
N LEU A 40 -0.65 -5.10 13.13
CA LEU A 40 -0.27 -4.89 11.74
C LEU A 40 0.19 -3.44 11.50
N PRO A 41 1.33 -3.22 10.83
CA PRO A 41 1.75 -1.90 10.40
C PRO A 41 0.77 -1.31 9.38
N THR A 42 0.70 0.02 9.32
CA THR A 42 -0.03 0.72 8.27
C THR A 42 0.91 1.10 7.14
N LEU A 43 0.62 0.63 5.93
CA LEU A 43 1.30 1.02 4.70
C LEU A 43 0.51 2.14 4.03
N LYS A 44 1.12 3.31 3.83
CA LYS A 44 0.46 4.46 3.20
C LYS A 44 0.94 4.60 1.77
N PHE A 45 0.06 4.36 0.81
CA PHE A 45 0.36 4.59 -0.59
C PHE A 45 0.18 6.07 -0.93
N TYR A 46 1.25 6.86 -1.00
CA TYR A 46 1.23 8.27 -1.35
C TYR A 46 2.47 8.69 -2.14
N ALA A 47 2.32 9.71 -2.99
CA ALA A 47 3.42 10.23 -3.78
C ALA A 47 4.18 11.31 -3.01
N ALA A 48 5.22 10.92 -2.29
CA ALA A 48 6.13 11.88 -1.65
C ALA A 48 7.30 12.24 -2.57
N VAL A 49 7.61 13.53 -2.65
CA VAL A 49 8.90 14.00 -3.18
C VAL A 49 10.02 13.52 -2.25
N GLY A 50 11.08 12.94 -2.80
CA GLY A 50 12.18 12.36 -2.01
C GLY A 50 11.96 10.90 -1.58
N ASN A 51 10.70 10.46 -1.45
CA ASN A 51 10.25 9.06 -1.45
C ASN A 51 10.95 8.21 -2.52
N GLU A 52 11.76 7.19 -2.20
CA GLU A 52 12.21 6.17 -3.16
C GLU A 52 11.07 5.27 -3.65
N TRP A 53 10.00 5.20 -2.87
CA TRP A 53 8.85 4.37 -3.13
C TRP A 53 7.58 5.09 -2.68
N PRO A 54 6.44 4.87 -3.35
CA PRO A 54 5.20 5.55 -3.04
C PRO A 54 4.45 4.96 -1.83
N LEU A 55 5.10 4.22 -0.93
CA LEU A 55 4.45 3.39 0.10
C LEU A 55 4.74 3.78 1.56
N TRP A 56 5.63 4.76 1.81
CA TRP A 56 6.30 4.88 3.12
C TRP A 56 6.03 6.19 3.81
N GLU A 57 5.25 6.19 4.90
CA GLU A 57 5.36 7.21 5.93
C GLU A 57 6.15 6.57 7.07
N ASN A 58 7.18 7.26 7.58
CA ASN A 58 8.00 6.80 8.70
C ASN A 58 7.12 6.13 9.78
N ALA A 59 7.26 4.82 9.96
CA ALA A 59 6.45 4.07 10.91
C ALA A 59 6.64 4.65 12.32
N PRO A 60 5.58 4.94 13.09
CA PRO A 60 5.73 5.24 14.50
C PRO A 60 6.31 4.00 15.20
N ALA A 61 7.23 4.26 16.13
CA ALA A 61 8.00 3.25 16.85
C ALA A 61 7.11 2.26 17.64
N SER A 62 6.62 1.20 16.99
CA SER A 62 6.10 -0.01 17.64
C SER A 62 7.23 -0.72 18.40
N PRO A 63 7.06 -1.46 19.51
CA PRO A 63 8.16 -2.09 20.27
C PRO A 63 9.03 -3.12 19.51
N ILE A 64 8.71 -3.42 18.25
CA ILE A 64 9.65 -3.98 17.25
C ILE A 64 10.75 -2.94 16.87
N SER A 65 10.71 -1.74 17.46
CA SER A 65 11.48 -0.54 17.10
C SER A 65 12.87 -0.43 17.71
N GLN A 66 13.30 -1.35 18.57
CA GLN A 66 14.73 -1.39 18.93
C GLN A 66 15.53 -2.11 17.86
N ALA A 67 15.06 -3.26 17.36
CA ALA A 67 15.72 -3.96 16.25
C ALA A 67 15.68 -3.16 14.94
N SER A 68 14.58 -2.45 14.67
CA SER A 68 14.44 -1.62 13.47
C SER A 68 15.18 -0.28 13.53
N ARG A 69 15.69 0.13 14.71
CA ARG A 69 16.53 1.33 14.85
C ARG A 69 18.01 1.03 14.66
N ASP A 70 18.44 -0.18 14.99
CA ASP A 70 19.82 -0.62 14.79
C ASP A 70 20.07 -1.14 13.37
N PHE A 71 19.02 -1.51 12.62
CA PHE A 71 19.12 -2.00 11.23
C PHE A 71 18.24 -1.29 10.18
N GLY A 72 17.53 -0.22 10.54
CA GLY A 72 16.57 0.45 9.65
C GLY A 72 15.23 -0.28 9.63
N GLY A 73 14.12 0.46 9.73
CA GLY A 73 12.77 -0.11 9.51
C GLY A 73 12.65 -0.76 8.14
N PRO A 74 11.52 -1.40 7.80
CA PRO A 74 11.42 -2.09 6.52
C PRO A 74 11.89 -1.19 5.38
N VAL A 75 12.91 -1.65 4.66
CA VAL A 75 13.79 -0.84 3.81
C VAL A 75 13.29 -0.84 2.35
N GLY A 76 12.47 -1.82 1.97
CA GLY A 76 12.00 -1.98 0.58
C GLY A 76 10.68 -2.76 0.40
N PRO A 77 10.05 -2.64 -0.79
CA PRO A 77 8.81 -3.33 -1.19
C PRO A 77 8.76 -4.83 -0.90
N GLU A 78 9.91 -5.50 -1.04
CA GLU A 78 10.12 -6.92 -0.83
C GLU A 78 9.82 -7.37 0.60
N GLU A 79 10.00 -6.49 1.59
CA GLU A 79 9.72 -6.80 3.00
C GLU A 79 8.21 -6.87 3.30
N TYR A 80 7.39 -6.26 2.44
CA TYR A 80 5.94 -6.42 2.45
C TYR A 80 5.45 -7.53 1.51
N GLY A 81 6.35 -8.38 1.02
CA GLY A 81 6.01 -9.49 0.13
C GLY A 81 5.53 -9.03 -1.24
N LEU A 82 5.83 -7.80 -1.65
CA LEU A 82 5.43 -7.30 -2.96
C LEU A 82 6.23 -8.01 -4.05
N SER A 83 5.53 -8.41 -5.12
CA SER A 83 6.11 -9.01 -6.30
C SER A 83 7.07 -8.05 -7.00
N GLU A 84 8.05 -8.62 -7.72
CA GLU A 84 9.01 -7.83 -8.49
C GLU A 84 8.31 -6.98 -9.56
N SER A 85 7.24 -7.52 -10.16
CA SER A 85 6.45 -6.79 -11.17
C SER A 85 5.73 -5.60 -10.56
N LEU A 86 5.07 -5.76 -9.40
CA LEU A 86 4.42 -4.65 -8.71
C LEU A 86 5.45 -3.61 -8.25
N SER A 87 6.59 -4.05 -7.73
CA SER A 87 7.69 -3.15 -7.38
C SER A 87 8.16 -2.34 -8.58
N ARG A 88 8.35 -2.95 -9.74
CA ARG A 88 8.70 -2.22 -10.97
C ARG A 88 7.63 -1.19 -11.35
N ASP A 89 6.36 -1.60 -11.37
CA ASP A 89 5.25 -0.73 -11.75
C ASP A 89 5.11 0.48 -10.81
N LEU A 90 5.32 0.29 -9.51
CA LEU A 90 5.35 1.36 -8.52
C LEU A 90 6.52 2.33 -8.76
N GLY A 91 7.68 1.80 -9.15
CA GLY A 91 8.85 2.58 -9.51
C GLY A 91 8.59 3.47 -10.73
N ASP A 92 8.01 2.90 -11.78
CA ASP A 92 7.67 3.59 -13.03
C ASP A 92 6.63 4.68 -12.80
N TRP A 93 5.55 4.37 -12.07
CA TRP A 93 4.50 5.33 -11.71
C TRP A 93 5.06 6.53 -10.94
N LYS A 94 6.00 6.29 -10.01
CA LYS A 94 6.65 7.36 -9.24
C LYS A 94 7.66 8.15 -10.07
N HIS A 95 8.39 7.48 -10.97
CA HIS A 95 9.31 8.15 -11.88
C HIS A 95 8.56 9.13 -12.78
N GLU A 96 7.40 8.73 -13.29
CA GLU A 96 6.54 9.62 -14.06
C GLU A 96 6.09 10.85 -13.26
N HIS A 97 5.70 10.68 -11.99
CA HIS A 97 5.39 11.80 -11.11
C HIS A 97 6.57 12.77 -10.94
N LYS A 98 7.78 12.25 -10.77
CA LYS A 98 9.00 13.07 -10.70
C LYS A 98 9.24 13.85 -11.99
N LEU A 99 8.99 13.25 -13.16
CA LEU A 99 9.10 13.95 -14.44
C LEU A 99 8.04 15.06 -14.58
N MET A 100 6.83 14.83 -14.06
CA MET A 100 5.76 15.84 -14.07
C MET A 100 6.08 17.04 -13.17
N ILE A 101 6.70 16.83 -11.99
CA ILE A 101 7.08 17.91 -11.05
C ILE A 101 8.41 18.58 -11.44
N GLY A 102 9.39 17.80 -11.91
CA GLY A 102 10.79 18.24 -12.07
C GLY A 102 11.09 19.12 -13.28
N THR A 103 10.12 19.40 -14.15
CA THR A 103 10.36 20.13 -15.41
C THR A 103 10.21 21.64 -15.30
N GLY A 104 9.83 22.19 -14.13
CA GLY A 104 9.57 23.64 -13.97
C GLY A 104 8.42 24.15 -14.86
N ALA A 105 7.75 23.25 -15.58
CA ALA A 105 6.57 23.51 -16.36
C ALA A 105 5.35 23.52 -15.44
N ASP A 106 4.38 24.35 -15.77
CA ASP A 106 3.05 24.29 -15.18
C ASP A 106 2.56 22.84 -15.18
N PHE A 107 1.94 22.44 -14.06
CA PHE A 107 1.41 21.10 -13.82
C PHE A 107 0.73 20.57 -15.10
N PRO A 108 0.98 19.33 -15.54
CA PRO A 108 0.41 18.82 -16.78
C PRO A 108 -1.11 18.99 -16.79
N PRO A 109 -1.73 19.24 -17.96
CA PRO A 109 -3.16 19.49 -18.06
C PRO A 109 -3.96 18.35 -17.42
N GLY A 110 -5.09 18.70 -16.78
CA GLY A 110 -5.93 17.83 -15.95
C GLY A 110 -6.07 16.37 -16.40
N PRO A 111 -6.36 16.06 -17.68
CA PRO A 111 -6.54 14.68 -18.14
C PRO A 111 -5.34 13.76 -17.88
N ARG A 112 -4.10 14.29 -17.99
CA ARG A 112 -2.89 13.49 -17.74
C ARG A 112 -2.69 13.19 -16.26
N LEU A 113 -3.10 14.11 -15.39
CA LEU A 113 -3.08 13.93 -13.95
C LEU A 113 -4.13 12.90 -13.51
N ASP A 114 -5.33 12.97 -14.08
CA ASP A 114 -6.40 12.02 -13.82
C ASP A 114 -6.01 10.59 -14.22
N ASP A 115 -5.38 10.43 -15.40
CA ASP A 115 -4.85 9.13 -15.86
C ASP A 115 -3.74 8.60 -14.94
N TRP A 116 -2.93 9.48 -14.37
CA TRP A 116 -1.91 9.11 -13.39
C TRP A 116 -2.52 8.67 -12.06
N TYR A 117 -3.56 9.37 -11.56
CA TYR A 117 -4.30 8.95 -10.36
C TYR A 117 -5.03 7.63 -10.57
N ALA A 118 -5.65 7.42 -11.73
CA ALA A 118 -6.35 6.18 -12.05
C ALA A 118 -5.40 4.96 -12.04
N ARG A 119 -4.19 5.10 -12.61
CA ARG A 119 -3.16 4.05 -12.48
C ARG A 119 -2.70 3.87 -11.03
N GLY A 120 -2.61 4.97 -10.28
CA GLY A 120 -2.34 4.93 -8.84
C GLY A 120 -3.37 4.10 -8.08
N ASP A 121 -4.66 4.20 -8.42
CA ASP A 121 -5.72 3.39 -7.77
C ASP A 121 -5.53 1.90 -8.04
N VAL A 122 -5.22 1.53 -9.28
CA VAL A 122 -4.94 0.14 -9.67
C VAL A 122 -3.72 -0.40 -8.91
N LEU A 123 -2.67 0.42 -8.76
CA LEU A 123 -1.48 0.04 -8.00
C LEU A 123 -1.77 -0.07 -6.50
N ALA A 124 -2.57 0.84 -5.95
CA ALA A 124 -2.99 0.79 -4.55
C ALA A 124 -3.79 -0.49 -4.25
N GLU A 125 -4.68 -0.91 -5.16
CA GLU A 125 -5.42 -2.16 -5.05
C GLU A 125 -4.47 -3.37 -5.05
N ARG A 126 -3.50 -3.41 -5.97
CA ARG A 126 -2.51 -4.49 -6.03
C ARG A 126 -1.63 -4.56 -4.78
N VAL A 127 -1.21 -3.40 -4.26
CA VAL A 127 -0.47 -3.33 -2.98
C VAL A 127 -1.33 -3.85 -1.84
N ALA A 128 -2.60 -3.45 -1.77
CA ALA A 128 -3.52 -3.94 -0.73
C ALA A 128 -3.73 -5.46 -0.82
N PHE A 129 -3.71 -6.01 -2.03
CA PHE A 129 -3.83 -7.44 -2.28
C PHE A 129 -2.57 -8.21 -1.87
N GLU A 130 -1.39 -7.81 -2.37
CA GLU A 130 -0.13 -8.52 -2.14
C GLU A 130 0.36 -8.37 -0.69
N ALA A 131 0.16 -7.21 -0.06
CA ALA A 131 0.57 -6.95 1.32
C ALA A 131 -0.52 -7.31 2.36
N TRP A 132 -1.66 -7.91 1.96
CA TRP A 132 -2.85 -8.03 2.83
C TRP A 132 -2.56 -8.71 4.17
N LEU A 133 -1.74 -9.76 4.16
CA LEU A 133 -1.35 -10.51 5.35
C LEU A 133 -0.40 -9.75 6.27
N LEU A 134 0.34 -8.78 5.73
CA LEU A 134 1.47 -8.14 6.41
C LEU A 134 1.16 -6.72 6.88
N ALA A 135 0.20 -6.04 6.25
CA ALA A 135 -0.08 -4.64 6.55
C ALA A 135 -1.54 -4.23 6.30
N ILE A 136 -1.88 -3.08 6.88
CA ILE A 136 -3.09 -2.31 6.55
C ILE A 136 -2.71 -1.26 5.51
N THR A 137 -3.15 -1.43 4.27
CA THR A 137 -2.88 -0.48 3.19
C THR A 137 -3.87 0.68 3.19
N ARG A 138 -3.37 1.92 3.03
CA ARG A 138 -4.15 3.16 2.92
C ARG A 138 -3.74 3.90 1.64
N ALA A 139 -4.66 4.01 0.69
CA ALA A 139 -4.47 4.84 -0.50
C ALA A 139 -4.61 6.33 -0.12
N LYS A 140 -3.52 7.08 -0.25
CA LYS A 140 -3.39 8.52 0.04
C LYS A 140 -2.68 9.26 -1.10
N HIS A 141 -2.63 8.67 -2.30
CA HIS A 141 -1.98 9.28 -3.46
C HIS A 141 -2.82 10.42 -4.05
N ARG A 142 -4.15 10.37 -3.91
CA ARG A 142 -5.06 11.46 -4.30
C ARG A 142 -5.09 12.56 -3.23
N PRO A 143 -5.23 13.85 -3.60
CA PRO A 143 -5.49 14.93 -2.65
C PRO A 143 -6.81 14.65 -1.93
N GLU A 144 -6.82 14.85 -0.61
CA GLU A 144 -8.07 14.86 0.16
C GLU A 144 -8.87 16.11 -0.29
N SER A 145 -10.00 15.89 -0.95
CA SER A 145 -10.92 16.93 -1.44
C SER A 145 -11.76 17.54 -0.32
#